data_AF-A0A5J5JTH0-F1
#
_entry.id   AF-A0A5J5JTH0-F1
#
_cell.length_a   1.000
_cell.length_b   1.000
_cell.length_c   1.000
_cell.angle_alpha   90.00
_cell.angle_beta   90.00
_cell.angle_gamma   90.00
#
_symmetry.space_group_name_H-M   'P 1'
#
loop_
_entity.id
_entity.type
_entity.pdbx_description
1 polymer ?
#
loop_
_entity_poly.entity_id
_entity_poly.type
_entity_poly.pdbx_seq_one_letter_code
_entity_poly.pdbx_strand_id
1 'polypeptide(L)'
;MRVARSVVPALAVWASAGWLSLPAYGFAATRPLAPGGPAAAVRPPVPGGPAAAVPHREAGRPPERPGTSGSHREGTRQEVTRQEVTRQIEQAPGRVCAYRLRGVSAGGFLHVRGGAGRRHAPVGRLRVSDGGFAGSCAANHGWIAVRAADGASGFASARYLHRLDLSGRPSLSCAYRLRHVHKGGYLNVREGAGLGHVPVGKIRPAQGNIAGACTAGHGWVAVDTADGIPGWASARYLRKIP
;
A
#
# COMPACT_ATOMS: atom_id res chain seq x y z
N MET A 1 28.08 34.28 -25.43
CA MET A 1 27.38 35.23 -24.54
C MET A 1 26.00 35.50 -25.10
N ARG A 2 24.93 34.99 -24.46
CA ARG A 2 23.54 35.45 -24.66
C ARG A 2 22.82 35.30 -23.33
N VAL A 3 22.43 36.45 -22.78
CA VAL A 3 21.67 36.63 -21.54
C VAL A 3 20.22 36.89 -21.94
N ALA A 4 19.26 36.16 -21.35
CA ALA A 4 17.86 36.57 -21.28
C ALA A 4 17.17 35.67 -20.23
N ARG A 5 16.99 36.17 -19.00
CA ARG A 5 15.86 36.97 -18.48
C ARG A 5 14.81 36.08 -17.81
N SER A 6 14.93 36.05 -16.48
CA SER A 6 13.99 35.50 -15.52
C SER A 6 12.63 36.18 -15.63
N VAL A 7 11.56 35.38 -15.63
CA VAL A 7 10.19 35.83 -15.42
C VAL A 7 9.72 35.19 -14.12
N VAL A 8 9.51 36.03 -13.10
CA VAL A 8 8.89 35.69 -11.82
C VAL A 8 7.39 35.98 -11.95
N PRO A 9 6.48 35.03 -11.69
CA PRO A 9 5.10 35.36 -11.43
C PRO A 9 4.85 35.55 -9.92
N ALA A 10 4.05 36.57 -9.65
CA ALA A 10 3.76 37.19 -8.38
C ALA A 10 2.95 36.30 -7.42
N LEU A 11 3.16 36.58 -6.14
CA LEU A 11 2.36 36.16 -4.99
C LEU A 11 0.92 36.68 -5.13
N ALA A 12 -0.06 35.78 -5.03
CA ALA A 12 -1.45 36.14 -4.80
C ALA A 12 -1.81 35.80 -3.34
N VAL A 13 -1.96 36.86 -2.56
CA VAL A 13 -2.55 36.88 -1.21
C VAL A 13 -4.06 36.73 -1.37
N TRP A 14 -4.67 35.75 -0.69
CA TRP A 14 -6.12 35.75 -0.47
C TRP A 14 -6.42 35.73 1.02
N ALA A 15 -7.19 36.74 1.40
CA ALA A 15 -7.58 37.11 2.73
C ALA A 15 -8.61 36.16 3.33
N SER A 16 -8.57 36.12 4.64
CA SER A 16 -9.51 35.51 5.58
C SER A 16 -10.91 36.14 5.56
N ALA A 17 -11.93 35.29 5.58
CA ALA A 17 -13.25 35.49 6.17
C ALA A 17 -13.73 34.09 6.59
N GLY A 18 -14.29 33.78 7.76
CA GLY A 18 -15.06 34.61 8.67
C GLY A 18 -16.41 33.93 8.90
N TRP A 19 -16.46 33.00 9.87
CA TRP A 19 -17.59 32.59 10.73
C TRP A 19 -18.87 32.00 10.11
N LEU A 20 -19.31 30.85 10.65
CA LEU A 20 -20.68 30.63 11.14
C LEU A 20 -20.80 29.31 11.92
N SER A 21 -21.34 29.43 13.13
CA SER A 21 -21.60 28.35 14.10
C SER A 21 -22.96 27.67 13.84
N LEU A 22 -22.99 26.35 14.02
CA LEU A 22 -23.99 25.44 14.65
C LEU A 22 -25.51 25.62 14.35
N PRO A 23 -26.29 24.51 14.22
CA PRO A 23 -26.70 23.67 15.37
C PRO A 23 -26.58 22.14 15.11
N ALA A 24 -26.08 21.33 16.03
CA ALA A 24 -26.82 20.72 17.15
C ALA A 24 -28.14 20.04 16.71
N TYR A 25 -28.05 18.75 16.35
CA TYR A 25 -29.21 17.85 16.31
C TYR A 25 -29.02 16.72 17.30
N GLY A 26 -30.07 16.53 18.09
CA GLY A 26 -30.16 15.67 19.25
C GLY A 26 -30.27 14.18 18.93
N PHE A 27 -29.74 13.42 19.88
CA PHE A 27 -30.21 12.13 20.41
C PHE A 27 -31.25 11.32 19.63
N ALA A 28 -30.90 10.05 19.36
CA ALA A 28 -31.76 8.93 19.72
C ALA A 28 -30.90 7.70 20.03
N ALA A 29 -30.82 7.35 21.30
CA ALA A 29 -30.25 6.11 21.80
C ALA A 29 -31.36 5.04 21.84
N THR A 30 -31.24 3.98 21.04
CA THR A 30 -32.04 2.76 21.22
C THR A 30 -31.19 1.73 21.95
N ARG A 31 -31.63 1.36 23.16
CA ARG A 31 -31.07 0.30 24.00
C ARG A 31 -31.31 -1.09 23.38
N PRO A 32 -30.46 -2.08 23.72
CA PRO A 32 -30.53 -3.44 23.19
C PRO A 32 -31.57 -4.29 23.94
N LEU A 33 -32.19 -5.24 23.23
CA LEU A 33 -33.01 -6.29 23.82
C LEU A 33 -32.35 -7.65 23.57
N ALA A 34 -32.08 -8.37 24.65
CA ALA A 34 -31.74 -9.80 24.72
C ALA A 34 -32.12 -10.27 26.14
N PRO A 35 -32.18 -11.58 26.46
CA PRO A 35 -32.41 -12.79 25.65
C PRO A 35 -33.54 -13.68 26.25
N GLY A 36 -33.94 -14.76 25.56
CA GLY A 36 -34.77 -15.81 26.15
C GLY A 36 -35.06 -16.96 25.19
N GLY A 37 -34.54 -18.16 25.49
CA GLY A 37 -34.81 -19.43 24.78
C GLY A 37 -36.21 -20.01 25.08
N PRO A 38 -36.50 -21.33 24.86
CA PRO A 38 -35.58 -22.46 24.89
C PRO A 38 -35.68 -23.45 23.72
N ALA A 39 -34.83 -24.47 23.82
CA ALA A 39 -34.61 -25.60 22.95
C ALA A 39 -35.84 -26.45 22.61
N ALA A 40 -35.84 -27.01 21.40
CA ALA A 40 -36.52 -28.27 21.10
C ALA A 40 -35.64 -29.09 20.15
N ALA A 41 -35.05 -30.14 20.69
CA ALA A 41 -34.33 -31.18 19.98
C ALA A 41 -35.34 -32.19 19.43
N VAL A 42 -35.27 -32.51 18.13
CA VAL A 42 -35.89 -33.73 17.58
C VAL A 42 -34.99 -34.30 16.46
N ARG A 43 -34.46 -35.49 16.71
CA ARG A 43 -33.99 -36.52 15.78
C ARG A 43 -34.37 -37.87 16.42
N PRO A 44 -34.39 -39.01 15.71
CA PRO A 44 -34.60 -39.30 14.29
C PRO A 44 -35.76 -40.31 14.11
N PRO A 45 -35.90 -41.03 12.97
CA PRO A 45 -35.27 -42.35 12.93
C PRO A 45 -34.64 -42.75 11.58
N VAL A 46 -33.69 -43.68 11.68
CA VAL A 46 -33.05 -44.48 10.62
C VAL A 46 -33.78 -45.82 10.52
N PRO A 47 -33.91 -46.41 9.33
CA PRO A 47 -33.31 -47.73 9.05
C PRO A 47 -32.61 -47.69 7.66
N GLY A 48 -31.50 -48.35 7.37
CA GLY A 48 -31.02 -49.67 7.78
C GLY A 48 -31.19 -50.65 6.60
N GLY A 49 -30.11 -50.97 5.87
CA GLY A 49 -30.03 -52.18 5.02
C GLY A 49 -29.35 -52.03 3.65
N PRO A 50 -28.68 -53.07 3.10
CA PRO A 50 -27.37 -52.91 2.45
C PRO A 50 -27.26 -53.38 0.98
N ALA A 51 -26.07 -53.09 0.42
CA ALA A 51 -25.34 -53.85 -0.61
C ALA A 51 -25.81 -53.79 -2.08
N ALA A 52 -24.98 -53.18 -2.91
CA ALA A 52 -24.61 -53.74 -4.22
C ALA A 52 -23.30 -53.10 -4.70
N ALA A 53 -22.23 -53.90 -4.68
CA ALA A 53 -20.97 -53.64 -5.33
C ALA A 53 -21.00 -54.27 -6.73
N VAL A 54 -20.75 -53.49 -7.80
CA VAL A 54 -20.33 -53.97 -9.13
C VAL A 54 -19.63 -52.80 -9.87
N PRO A 55 -18.77 -53.04 -10.88
CA PRO A 55 -17.32 -52.97 -10.74
C PRO A 55 -16.67 -51.82 -11.53
N HIS A 56 -15.38 -51.61 -11.25
CA HIS A 56 -14.45 -50.80 -12.04
C HIS A 56 -14.48 -51.20 -13.53
N ARG A 57 -14.59 -50.20 -14.42
CA ARG A 57 -14.19 -50.32 -15.82
C ARG A 57 -13.14 -49.26 -16.13
N GLU A 58 -11.96 -49.76 -16.46
CA GLU A 58 -10.80 -49.02 -16.93
C GLU A 58 -10.93 -48.72 -18.45
N ALA A 59 -10.10 -47.78 -18.90
CA ALA A 59 -9.81 -47.35 -20.28
C ALA A 59 -10.60 -46.14 -20.83
N GLY A 60 -9.86 -45.01 -20.94
CA GLY A 60 -10.23 -43.85 -21.73
C GLY A 60 -9.29 -42.65 -21.50
N ARG A 61 -8.05 -42.75 -21.97
CA ARG A 61 -7.09 -41.62 -22.02
C ARG A 61 -7.71 -40.45 -22.80
N PRO A 62 -7.90 -39.25 -22.23
CA PRO A 62 -8.33 -38.10 -23.02
C PRO A 62 -7.17 -37.66 -23.94
N PRO A 63 -7.43 -37.27 -25.20
CA PRO A 63 -6.37 -36.78 -26.07
C PRO A 63 -5.77 -35.49 -25.49
N GLU A 64 -4.43 -35.44 -25.48
CA GLU A 64 -3.65 -34.23 -25.19
C GLU A 64 -4.18 -33.06 -26.02
N ARG A 65 -4.66 -32.00 -25.34
CA ARG A 65 -4.86 -30.72 -26.00
C ARG A 65 -3.49 -30.15 -26.37
N PRO A 66 -3.31 -29.65 -27.61
CA PRO A 66 -2.09 -28.98 -28.01
C PRO A 66 -1.80 -27.81 -27.07
N GLY A 67 -0.57 -27.75 -26.58
CA GLY A 67 -0.07 -26.69 -25.72
C GLY A 67 -0.39 -25.33 -26.33
N THR A 68 -1.33 -24.62 -25.71
CA THR A 68 -1.58 -23.22 -26.03
C THR A 68 -0.43 -22.44 -25.41
N SER A 69 0.49 -21.99 -26.25
CA SER A 69 1.50 -20.98 -25.93
C SER A 69 0.79 -19.68 -25.51
N GLY A 70 0.38 -19.63 -24.24
CA GLY A 70 -0.25 -18.48 -23.60
C GLY A 70 0.74 -17.53 -22.93
N SER A 71 2.04 -17.69 -23.18
CA SER A 71 3.08 -16.98 -22.41
C SER A 71 3.21 -15.49 -22.80
N HIS A 72 2.90 -15.10 -24.04
CA HIS A 72 3.14 -13.72 -24.50
C HIS A 72 1.97 -12.73 -24.29
N ARG A 73 0.71 -13.19 -24.26
CA ARG A 73 -0.47 -12.29 -24.08
C ARG A 73 -0.78 -11.98 -22.62
N GLU A 74 -0.49 -12.90 -21.69
CA GLU A 74 -0.70 -12.68 -20.26
C GLU A 74 0.29 -11.64 -19.71
N GLY A 75 1.56 -11.72 -20.13
CA GLY A 75 2.63 -10.81 -19.72
C GLY A 75 2.35 -9.35 -20.09
N THR A 76 1.91 -9.10 -21.33
CA THR A 76 1.58 -7.75 -21.82
C THR A 76 0.39 -7.15 -21.08
N ARG A 77 -0.65 -7.94 -20.76
CA ARG A 77 -1.82 -7.48 -20.00
C ARG A 77 -1.49 -7.14 -18.54
N GLN A 78 -0.67 -7.97 -17.88
CA GLN A 78 -0.24 -7.72 -16.50
C GLN A 78 0.68 -6.50 -16.41
N GLU A 79 1.59 -6.33 -17.37
CA GLU A 79 2.48 -5.18 -17.43
C GLU A 79 1.73 -3.87 -17.68
N VAL A 80 0.77 -3.85 -18.61
CA VAL A 80 -0.12 -2.70 -18.83
C VAL A 80 -0.93 -2.37 -17.56
N THR A 81 -1.40 -3.38 -16.82
CA THR A 81 -2.13 -3.15 -15.55
C THR A 81 -1.21 -2.55 -14.47
N ARG A 82 0.05 -3.02 -14.38
CA ARG A 82 1.05 -2.47 -13.44
C ARG A 82 1.40 -1.02 -13.76
N GLN A 83 1.53 -0.69 -15.04
CA GLN A 83 1.77 0.66 -15.51
C GLN A 83 0.58 1.57 -15.19
N GLU A 84 -0.65 1.10 -15.40
CA GLU A 84 -1.87 1.86 -15.08
C GLU A 84 -2.01 2.10 -13.57
N VAL A 85 -1.74 1.10 -12.73
CA VAL A 85 -1.80 1.29 -11.27
C VAL A 85 -0.70 2.25 -10.79
N THR A 86 0.51 2.12 -11.33
CA THR A 86 1.61 3.06 -11.05
C THR A 86 1.22 4.47 -11.45
N ARG A 87 0.66 4.61 -12.65
CA ARG A 87 0.12 5.84 -13.16
C ARG A 87 -0.98 6.37 -12.25
N GLN A 88 -1.88 5.57 -11.69
CA GLN A 88 -2.91 6.04 -10.74
C GLN A 88 -2.33 6.46 -9.37
N ILE A 89 -1.23 5.86 -8.95
CA ILE A 89 -0.47 6.30 -7.77
C ILE A 89 0.19 7.68 -8.04
N GLU A 90 0.62 7.94 -9.27
CA GLU A 90 1.34 9.15 -9.69
C GLU A 90 0.42 10.29 -10.22
N GLN A 91 -0.71 9.95 -10.86
CA GLN A 91 -1.65 10.87 -11.52
C GLN A 91 -2.72 11.42 -10.60
N ALA A 92 -2.97 10.81 -9.44
CA ALA A 92 -3.68 11.51 -8.37
C ALA A 92 -2.82 12.73 -8.01
N PRO A 93 -3.31 13.98 -8.18
CA PRO A 93 -2.47 15.17 -8.26
C PRO A 93 -1.39 15.20 -7.18
N GLY A 94 -0.18 14.81 -7.59
CA GLY A 94 1.09 15.02 -6.90
C GLY A 94 1.31 14.41 -5.53
N ARG A 95 0.61 13.36 -5.07
CA ARG A 95 0.95 12.77 -3.76
C ARG A 95 0.87 11.24 -3.77
N VAL A 96 2.05 10.61 -3.80
CA VAL A 96 2.22 9.26 -3.25
C VAL A 96 2.08 9.37 -1.73
N CYS A 97 1.21 8.55 -1.17
CA CYS A 97 1.02 8.45 0.27
C CYS A 97 1.73 7.20 0.80
N ALA A 98 2.23 7.29 2.02
CA ALA A 98 2.69 6.12 2.75
C ALA A 98 1.57 5.53 3.60
N TYR A 99 1.56 4.21 3.68
CA TYR A 99 0.61 3.44 4.46
C TYR A 99 1.32 2.36 5.27
N ARG A 100 0.70 1.93 6.36
CA ARG A 100 1.02 0.69 7.07
C ARG A 100 -0.23 -0.19 7.18
N LEU A 101 -0.05 -1.48 7.40
CA LEU A 101 -1.18 -2.36 7.71
C LEU A 101 -1.71 -2.08 9.12
N ARG A 102 -3.04 -2.17 9.27
CA ARG A 102 -3.73 -2.15 10.57
C ARG A 102 -4.73 -3.29 10.65
N GLY A 103 -4.93 -3.82 11.85
CA GLY A 103 -5.88 -4.92 12.08
C GLY A 103 -5.52 -6.21 11.35
N VAL A 104 -4.23 -6.41 11.04
CA VAL A 104 -3.67 -7.63 10.46
C VAL A 104 -2.65 -8.18 11.45
N SER A 105 -2.68 -9.48 11.73
CA SER A 105 -1.73 -10.13 12.65
C SER A 105 -0.30 -10.10 12.10
N ALA A 106 0.71 -10.23 12.96
CA ALA A 106 2.12 -10.11 12.57
C ALA A 106 2.56 -11.11 11.48
N GLY A 107 2.01 -12.34 11.48
CA GLY A 107 2.23 -13.33 10.42
C GLY A 107 1.23 -13.26 9.26
N GLY A 108 0.25 -12.35 9.35
CA GLY A 108 -0.80 -12.17 8.36
C GLY A 108 -0.34 -11.32 7.17
N PHE A 109 -1.21 -11.29 6.16
CA PHE A 109 -1.01 -10.47 4.97
C PHE A 109 -2.34 -9.98 4.41
N LEU A 110 -2.28 -8.92 3.62
CA LEU A 110 -3.41 -8.42 2.84
C LEU A 110 -3.16 -8.70 1.36
N HIS A 111 -4.17 -9.20 0.65
CA HIS A 111 -4.06 -9.40 -0.79
C HIS A 111 -4.07 -8.07 -1.54
N VAL A 112 -3.09 -7.91 -2.42
CA VAL A 112 -3.11 -6.92 -3.50
C VAL A 112 -3.80 -7.57 -4.70
N ARG A 113 -4.80 -6.90 -5.28
CA ARG A 113 -5.63 -7.43 -6.36
C ARG A 113 -5.45 -6.64 -7.65
N GLY A 114 -5.70 -7.28 -8.80
CA GLY A 114 -5.56 -6.63 -10.11
C GLY A 114 -6.57 -5.49 -10.38
N GLY A 115 -7.57 -5.30 -9.50
CA GLY A 115 -8.56 -4.23 -9.61
C GLY A 115 -9.20 -3.91 -8.26
N ALA A 116 -9.88 -2.77 -8.19
CA ALA A 116 -10.57 -2.28 -7.00
C ALA A 116 -11.82 -3.12 -6.68
N GLY A 117 -11.64 -4.27 -6.04
CA GLY A 117 -12.75 -5.14 -5.65
C GLY A 117 -12.34 -6.54 -5.22
N ARG A 118 -13.19 -7.19 -4.41
CA ARG A 118 -12.95 -8.56 -3.93
C ARG A 118 -13.00 -9.61 -5.03
N ARG A 119 -13.65 -9.30 -6.15
CA ARG A 119 -13.81 -10.22 -7.30
C ARG A 119 -12.58 -10.29 -8.21
N HIS A 120 -11.67 -9.33 -8.12
CA HIS A 120 -10.44 -9.35 -8.90
C HIS A 120 -9.43 -10.35 -8.32
N ALA A 121 -8.69 -11.03 -9.19
CA ALA A 121 -7.67 -11.99 -8.78
C ALA A 121 -6.56 -11.31 -7.95
N PRO A 122 -6.01 -11.99 -6.93
CA PRO A 122 -4.80 -11.53 -6.23
C PRO A 122 -3.59 -11.52 -7.17
N VAL A 123 -2.81 -10.43 -7.12
CA VAL A 123 -1.58 -10.23 -7.88
C VAL A 123 -0.36 -10.04 -6.98
N GLY A 124 -0.55 -9.88 -5.67
CA GLY A 124 0.52 -9.69 -4.71
C GLY A 124 0.03 -9.73 -3.25
N ARG A 125 0.94 -9.47 -2.31
CA ARG A 125 0.65 -9.44 -0.87
C ARG A 125 1.34 -8.26 -0.20
N LEU A 126 0.67 -7.66 0.78
CA LEU A 126 1.27 -6.74 1.75
C LEU A 126 1.42 -7.48 3.08
N ARG A 127 2.62 -7.48 3.67
CA ARG A 127 2.87 -8.14 4.96
C ARG A 127 3.21 -7.12 6.03
N VAL A 128 2.84 -7.39 7.27
CA VAL A 128 3.22 -6.52 8.40
C VAL A 128 4.74 -6.40 8.51
N SER A 129 5.47 -7.47 8.16
CA SER A 129 6.95 -7.51 8.14
C SER A 129 7.61 -6.57 7.13
N ASP A 130 6.87 -6.16 6.09
CA ASP A 130 7.40 -5.24 5.06
C ASP A 130 7.42 -3.79 5.60
N GLY A 131 6.70 -3.53 6.69
CA GLY A 131 6.60 -2.24 7.34
C GLY A 131 5.55 -1.36 6.65
N GLY A 132 6.01 -0.46 5.80
CA GLY A 132 5.18 0.49 5.07
C GLY A 132 5.13 0.24 3.58
N PHE A 133 4.21 0.94 2.91
CA PHE A 133 3.95 0.81 1.47
C PHE A 133 3.61 2.16 0.86
N ALA A 134 3.95 2.32 -0.40
CA ALA A 134 3.50 3.43 -1.21
C ALA A 134 2.11 3.14 -1.77
N GLY A 135 1.25 4.15 -1.82
CA GLY A 135 -0.04 4.05 -2.47
C GLY A 135 -0.63 5.40 -2.83
N SER A 136 -1.73 5.38 -3.58
CA SER A 136 -2.48 6.59 -3.91
C SER A 136 -3.02 7.24 -2.64
N CYS A 137 -3.01 8.56 -2.56
CA CYS A 137 -3.66 9.28 -1.45
C CYS A 137 -5.19 9.23 -1.52
N ALA A 138 -5.76 8.88 -2.68
CA ALA A 138 -7.19 8.76 -2.88
C ALA A 138 -7.64 7.29 -2.88
N ALA A 139 -8.84 7.04 -2.36
CA ALA A 139 -9.48 5.74 -2.43
C ALA A 139 -10.43 5.67 -3.62
N ASN A 140 -10.39 4.56 -4.34
CA ASN A 140 -11.35 4.19 -5.37
C ASN A 140 -12.32 3.15 -4.80
N HIS A 141 -13.54 3.56 -4.44
CA HIS A 141 -14.57 2.69 -3.86
C HIS A 141 -14.09 1.84 -2.66
N GLY A 142 -13.30 2.44 -1.76
CA GLY A 142 -12.76 1.75 -0.58
C GLY A 142 -11.51 0.90 -0.85
N TRP A 143 -10.88 1.05 -2.01
CA TRP A 143 -9.60 0.43 -2.37
C TRP A 143 -8.53 1.49 -2.64
N ILE A 144 -7.30 1.21 -2.23
CA ILE A 144 -6.13 2.04 -2.49
C ILE A 144 -5.26 1.33 -3.52
N ALA A 145 -4.88 2.04 -4.57
CA ALA A 145 -3.81 1.61 -5.46
C ALA A 145 -2.49 1.61 -4.66
N VAL A 146 -1.79 0.47 -4.61
CA VAL A 146 -0.58 0.27 -3.80
C VAL A 146 0.53 -0.34 -4.64
N ARG A 147 1.77 -0.08 -4.23
CA ARG A 147 2.96 -0.81 -4.65
C ARG A 147 3.51 -1.59 -3.46
N ALA A 148 3.50 -2.91 -3.57
CA ALA A 148 4.04 -3.83 -2.58
C ALA A 148 5.57 -3.86 -2.65
N ALA A 149 6.21 -4.30 -1.56
CA ALA A 149 7.66 -4.38 -1.45
C ALA A 149 8.29 -5.44 -2.37
N ASP A 150 7.51 -6.41 -2.83
CA ASP A 150 7.91 -7.40 -3.86
C ASP A 150 7.83 -6.83 -5.30
N GLY A 151 7.47 -5.55 -5.43
CA GLY A 151 7.33 -4.85 -6.70
C GLY A 151 5.95 -5.00 -7.34
N ALA A 152 5.04 -5.79 -6.78
CA ALA A 152 3.69 -5.92 -7.31
C ALA A 152 2.90 -4.62 -7.13
N SER A 153 2.22 -4.17 -8.19
CA SER A 153 1.28 -3.04 -8.12
C SER A 153 -0.16 -3.57 -8.28
N GLY A 154 -1.08 -3.06 -7.48
CA GLY A 154 -2.51 -3.37 -7.60
C GLY A 154 -3.34 -2.62 -6.58
N PHE A 155 -4.45 -3.20 -6.15
CA PHE A 155 -5.39 -2.57 -5.22
C PHE A 155 -5.50 -3.36 -3.93
N ALA A 156 -5.43 -2.65 -2.80
CA ALA A 156 -5.63 -3.20 -1.46
C ALA A 156 -6.82 -2.50 -0.79
N SER A 157 -7.54 -3.22 0.07
CA SER A 157 -8.71 -2.63 0.76
C SER A 157 -8.26 -1.57 1.77
N ALA A 158 -8.79 -0.35 1.62
CA ALA A 158 -8.50 0.78 2.49
C ALA A 158 -8.84 0.51 3.97
N ARG A 159 -9.75 -0.42 4.24
CA ARG A 159 -10.13 -0.83 5.60
C ARG A 159 -8.93 -1.26 6.45
N TYR A 160 -7.97 -1.95 5.84
CA TYR A 160 -6.80 -2.51 6.51
C TYR A 160 -5.54 -1.65 6.35
N LEU A 161 -5.68 -0.44 5.80
CA LEU A 161 -4.57 0.48 5.59
C LEU A 161 -4.70 1.66 6.55
N HIS A 162 -3.60 1.99 7.21
CA HIS A 162 -3.44 3.19 8.01
C HIS A 162 -2.54 4.15 7.24
N ARG A 163 -3.11 5.27 6.77
CA ARG A 163 -2.35 6.34 6.11
C ARG A 163 -1.43 7.01 7.12
N LEU A 164 -0.18 7.22 6.74
CA LEU A 164 0.75 7.98 7.57
C LEU A 164 0.49 9.47 7.40
N ASP A 165 0.53 10.20 8.52
CA ASP A 165 0.49 11.65 8.49
C ASP A 165 1.90 12.17 8.18
N LEU A 166 2.03 12.77 7.00
CA LEU A 166 3.26 13.38 6.52
C LEU A 166 3.06 14.89 6.32
N SER A 167 2.04 15.47 6.96
CA SER A 167 1.85 16.91 6.98
C SER A 167 3.09 17.59 7.58
N GLY A 168 3.54 18.68 6.96
CA GLY A 168 4.78 19.36 7.35
C GLY A 168 6.08 18.72 6.83
N ARG A 169 6.01 17.62 6.07
CA ARG A 169 7.20 17.07 5.39
C ARG A 169 7.73 18.06 4.34
N PRO A 170 9.02 18.44 4.37
CA PRO A 170 9.61 19.34 3.38
C PRO A 170 9.66 18.70 1.99
N SER A 171 9.69 19.55 0.95
CA SER A 171 9.86 19.10 -0.44
C SER A 171 11.26 18.49 -0.65
N LEU A 172 11.32 17.52 -1.56
CA LEU A 172 12.57 16.87 -1.93
C LEU A 172 13.12 17.54 -3.17
N SER A 173 14.31 18.13 -3.06
CA SER A 173 15.00 18.80 -4.17
C SER A 173 16.51 18.54 -4.17
N CYS A 174 16.98 17.64 -3.31
CA CYS A 174 18.37 17.25 -3.20
C CYS A 174 18.54 15.75 -3.32
N ALA A 175 19.73 15.33 -3.73
CA ALA A 175 20.10 13.92 -3.83
C ALA A 175 21.10 13.54 -2.74
N TYR A 176 21.00 12.31 -2.25
CA TYR A 176 21.88 11.75 -1.23
C TYR A 176 22.41 10.39 -1.68
N ARG A 177 23.57 10.00 -1.13
CA ARG A 177 24.06 8.62 -1.12
C ARG A 177 24.17 8.12 0.32
N LEU A 178 23.93 6.83 0.51
CA LEU A 178 24.21 6.18 1.79
C LEU A 178 25.71 6.23 2.09
N ARG A 179 26.05 6.48 3.36
CA ARG A 179 27.40 6.33 3.91
C ARG A 179 27.34 5.56 5.23
N HIS A 180 28.45 4.95 5.63
CA HIS A 180 28.58 4.22 6.89
C HIS A 180 27.55 3.08 7.07
N VAL A 181 27.10 2.49 5.97
CA VAL A 181 26.25 1.30 5.95
C VAL A 181 26.99 0.24 5.15
N HIS A 182 27.25 -0.92 5.76
CA HIS A 182 27.99 -2.01 5.13
C HIS A 182 27.20 -2.66 3.99
N LYS A 183 27.90 -3.39 3.12
CA LYS A 183 27.29 -4.16 2.03
C LYS A 183 26.36 -5.24 2.63
N GLY A 184 25.07 -5.20 2.28
CA GLY A 184 24.04 -6.07 2.87
C GLY A 184 23.23 -5.42 4.00
N GLY A 185 23.73 -4.32 4.57
CA GLY A 185 23.01 -3.52 5.55
C GLY A 185 21.94 -2.64 4.91
N TYR A 186 21.17 -1.96 5.77
CA TYR A 186 20.16 -1.00 5.36
C TYR A 186 20.01 0.12 6.39
N LEU A 187 19.53 1.27 5.91
CA LEU A 187 19.09 2.39 6.72
C LEU A 187 17.56 2.37 6.82
N ASN A 188 17.03 2.46 8.04
CA ASN A 188 15.59 2.56 8.24
C ASN A 188 15.07 3.95 7.82
N VAL A 189 13.98 3.94 7.06
CA VAL A 189 13.11 5.09 6.84
C VAL A 189 11.94 4.96 7.80
N ARG A 190 11.63 6.03 8.51
CA ARG A 190 10.61 6.06 9.57
C ARG A 190 9.48 7.00 9.21
N GLU A 191 8.33 6.80 9.84
CA GLU A 191 7.14 7.66 9.68
C GLU A 191 7.28 9.07 10.26
N GLY A 192 8.39 9.37 10.96
CA GLY A 192 8.66 10.68 11.53
C GLY A 192 10.15 10.87 11.83
N ALA A 193 10.54 12.11 12.11
CA ALA A 193 11.91 12.50 12.43
C ALA A 193 12.28 12.10 13.87
N GLY A 194 12.68 10.85 14.08
CA GLY A 194 13.06 10.38 15.42
C GLY A 194 13.20 8.86 15.52
N LEU A 195 13.93 8.39 16.53
CA LEU A 195 14.12 6.94 16.76
C LEU A 195 12.85 6.26 17.31
N GLY A 196 11.96 7.02 17.95
CA GLY A 196 10.69 6.52 18.50
C GLY A 196 9.60 6.25 17.43
N HIS A 197 9.78 6.73 16.20
CA HIS A 197 8.83 6.51 15.12
C HIS A 197 9.02 5.14 14.46
N VAL A 198 7.92 4.51 14.04
CA VAL A 198 7.97 3.17 13.46
C VAL A 198 8.72 3.18 12.12
N PRO A 199 9.60 2.18 11.84
CA PRO A 199 10.18 1.99 10.52
C PRO A 199 9.12 1.61 9.48
N VAL A 200 9.13 2.30 8.33
CA VAL A 200 8.18 2.13 7.23
C VAL A 200 8.86 1.74 5.92
N GLY A 201 10.18 1.83 5.86
CA GLY A 201 10.94 1.48 4.66
C GLY A 201 12.41 1.26 4.96
N LYS A 202 13.13 0.77 3.95
CA LYS A 202 14.56 0.47 4.05
C LYS A 202 15.28 1.04 2.83
N ILE A 203 16.39 1.72 3.07
CA ILE A 203 17.30 2.15 2.02
C ILE A 203 18.54 1.27 2.08
N ARG A 204 18.90 0.66 0.95
CA ARG A 204 20.08 -0.20 0.82
C ARG A 204 21.17 0.50 0.02
N PRO A 205 22.46 0.26 0.31
CA PRO A 205 23.57 0.85 -0.46
C PRO A 205 23.47 0.61 -1.98
N ALA A 206 22.91 -0.53 -2.40
CA ALA A 206 22.75 -0.89 -3.81
C ALA A 206 21.69 -0.06 -4.57
N GLN A 207 20.82 0.69 -3.88
CA GLN A 207 19.75 1.48 -4.52
C GLN A 207 20.25 2.80 -5.14
N GLY A 208 21.50 3.19 -4.90
CA GLY A 208 22.10 4.35 -5.53
C GLY A 208 21.68 5.68 -4.89
N ASN A 209 21.25 6.63 -5.73
CA ASN A 209 20.90 7.98 -5.30
C ASN A 209 19.51 8.01 -4.65
N ILE A 210 19.37 8.78 -3.58
CA ILE A 210 18.17 8.89 -2.76
C ILE A 210 17.65 10.32 -2.86
N ALA A 211 16.39 10.48 -3.25
CA ALA A 211 15.73 11.78 -3.20
C ALA A 211 15.51 12.19 -1.74
N GLY A 212 15.91 13.42 -1.40
CA GLY A 212 15.82 13.94 -0.05
C GLY A 212 15.60 15.45 0.01
N ALA A 213 15.16 15.92 1.17
CA ALA A 213 15.07 17.35 1.47
C ALA A 213 16.47 17.95 1.56
N CYS A 214 16.63 19.20 1.11
CA CYS A 214 17.94 19.85 1.10
C CYS A 214 18.45 20.26 2.49
N THR A 215 17.56 20.33 3.48
CA THR A 215 17.83 20.67 4.87
C THR A 215 17.51 19.47 5.77
N ALA A 216 18.37 19.27 6.78
CA ALA A 216 18.11 18.32 7.84
C ALA A 216 17.47 19.05 9.03
N GLY A 217 16.40 18.50 9.58
CA GLY A 217 15.79 18.97 10.83
C GLY A 217 16.17 18.02 11.97
N HIS A 218 16.78 18.53 13.03
CA HIS A 218 17.14 17.75 14.23
C HIS A 218 17.88 16.43 13.94
N GLY A 219 18.76 16.41 12.92
CA GLY A 219 19.53 15.22 12.54
C GLY A 219 18.78 14.22 11.65
N TRP A 220 17.61 14.58 11.11
CA TRP A 220 16.81 13.77 10.19
C TRP A 220 16.61 14.48 8.85
N VAL A 221 16.56 13.70 7.78
CA VAL A 221 16.28 14.17 6.41
C VAL A 221 15.03 13.46 5.92
N ALA A 222 14.07 14.22 5.38
CA ALA A 222 12.95 13.64 4.67
C ALA A 222 13.45 13.01 3.37
N VAL A 223 13.09 11.75 3.10
CA VAL A 223 13.57 10.97 1.95
C VAL A 223 12.47 10.07 1.38
N ASP A 224 12.52 9.78 0.09
CA ASP A 224 11.70 8.74 -0.54
C ASP A 224 12.56 7.48 -0.75
N THR A 225 12.02 6.30 -0.42
CA THR A 225 12.66 5.04 -0.79
C THR A 225 12.60 4.80 -2.29
N ALA A 226 13.39 3.87 -2.81
CA ALA A 226 13.29 3.42 -4.21
C ALA A 226 11.90 2.89 -4.57
N ASP A 227 11.16 2.35 -3.59
CA ASP A 227 9.79 1.87 -3.76
C ASP A 227 8.75 3.01 -3.73
N GLY A 228 9.19 4.26 -3.54
CA GLY A 228 8.36 5.44 -3.47
C GLY A 228 7.69 5.65 -2.10
N ILE A 229 8.22 5.05 -1.04
CA ILE A 229 7.68 5.22 0.32
C ILE A 229 8.28 6.51 0.92
N PRO A 230 7.48 7.56 1.14
CA PRO A 230 7.96 8.76 1.80
C PRO A 230 8.17 8.54 3.31
N GLY A 231 9.23 9.12 3.85
CA GLY A 231 9.48 9.17 5.30
C GLY A 231 10.72 9.97 5.68
N TRP A 232 11.33 9.64 6.82
CA TRP A 232 12.55 10.27 7.34
C TRP A 232 13.65 9.25 7.62
N ALA A 233 14.88 9.62 7.31
CA ALA A 233 16.07 8.84 7.58
C ALA A 233 17.11 9.69 8.33
N SER A 234 17.97 9.03 9.12
CA SER A 234 18.99 9.73 9.90
C SER A 234 20.04 10.36 8.99
N ALA A 235 20.27 11.66 9.15
CA ALA A 235 21.27 12.43 8.41
C ALA A 235 22.70 11.90 8.60
N ARG A 236 22.96 11.19 9.72
CA ARG A 236 24.26 10.60 10.05
C ARG A 236 24.74 9.59 8.99
N TYR A 237 23.81 8.96 8.28
CA TYR A 237 24.07 7.94 7.27
C TYR A 237 23.84 8.42 5.83
N LEU A 238 23.56 9.72 5.64
CA LEU A 238 23.23 10.30 4.34
C LEU A 238 24.23 11.39 3.94
N ARG A 239 24.97 11.16 2.86
CA ARG A 239 25.87 12.16 2.24
C ARG A 239 25.16 12.86 1.10
N LYS A 240 24.97 14.17 1.21
CA LYS A 240 24.40 15.00 0.14
C LYS A 240 25.32 14.96 -1.09
N ILE A 241 24.72 14.80 -2.27
CA ILE A 241 25.42 14.90 -3.55
C ILE A 241 25.28 16.37 -4.02
N PRO A 242 26.36 17.01 -4.48
CA PRO A 242 26.30 18.34 -5.10
C PRO A 242 25.41 18.35 -6.35
#